data_AF-A0A3A5JLE0-F1
#
_entry.id   AF-A0A3A5JLE0-F1
#
_cell.length_a   1.000
_cell.length_b   1.000
_cell.length_c   1.000
_cell.angle_alpha   90.00
_cell.angle_beta   90.00
_cell.angle_gamma   90.00
#
_symmetry.space_group_name_H-M   'P 1'
#
loop_
_entity.id
_entity.type
_entity.pdbx_description
1 polymer ?
#
loop_
_entity_poly.entity_id
_entity_poly.type
_entity_poly.pdbx_seq_one_letter_code
_entity_poly.pdbx_strand_id
1 'polypeptide(L)'
;MTSQLTPIFDKAHDKPKDYDGLLGWSADWKCDIDQESKPVPLDDIWSLSPVEENVIVRKGDTLGKIAKEHYCSTEELVSYNGIKDPSLIYPGQIIKIPPEPYSYPDAKDEQNNDQCTLSLSFEDLIEKPISGLKVKLVSAYGDVYESITDGMGNIANFSTKAEAELKIFVSSTAGKIKEVASFTPLSGKVAVILSSPKVRVKGKSIALKGNTGDVENTTGDINSVNVGRDSQGGPRVHISHTCPNSYDLMLRKNVIYWNQIIAASERSGIIPQCIAAVISAEAAKYAGGVWKPTSVCKSGTDPKTNITSYKSSAAGMTQFLNGSWMSETFREGTYLYDKATEQGLITDKPVLYKNGLEIKNKKGDVKYEKKFEVSPDEWRNLKELRKQRLITGVTPYPRKATYAVQKWLDLRFKPEYAIIAAVDYGVANLASLENAGYNIDGLNDAEKAKLIYLTHHLGLGDAMLFIKNKISEDKASHLLKAQVGVRSALKRYLSIGSYIQAHRVWLMYYIDQNIKLNDYFCDELIATNKLEDVDLDVIMEKI
;
A
#
# COMPACT_ATOMS: atom_id res chain seq x y z
N MET A 1 -33.21 -32.91 0.01
CA MET A 1 -32.92 -31.92 1.06
C MET A 1 -32.50 -30.65 0.37
N THR A 2 -33.39 -29.67 0.39
CA THR A 2 -33.23 -28.33 -0.15
C THR A 2 -32.07 -27.62 0.54
N SER A 3 -30.99 -27.33 -0.19
CA SER A 3 -29.96 -26.39 0.26
C SER A 3 -30.58 -24.99 0.25
N GLN A 4 -31.23 -24.62 1.35
CA GLN A 4 -31.59 -23.22 1.59
C GLN A 4 -30.29 -22.41 1.56
N LEU A 5 -30.18 -21.52 0.57
CA LEU A 5 -29.20 -20.44 0.58
C LEU A 5 -29.36 -19.70 1.92
N THR A 6 -28.30 -19.64 2.71
CA THR A 6 -28.30 -18.80 3.92
C THR A 6 -28.35 -17.34 3.44
N PRO A 7 -29.44 -16.60 3.71
CA PRO A 7 -29.52 -15.21 3.29
C PRO A 7 -28.42 -14.39 4.00
N ILE A 8 -27.82 -13.41 3.31
CA ILE A 8 -26.75 -12.57 3.87
C ILE A 8 -27.29 -11.71 5.04
N PHE A 9 -28.62 -11.54 5.09
CA PHE A 9 -29.41 -10.81 6.07
C PHE A 9 -30.53 -11.69 6.66
N ASP A 10 -30.69 -11.67 7.99
CA ASP A 10 -31.86 -12.29 8.64
C ASP A 10 -33.16 -11.51 8.34
N LYS A 11 -34.33 -12.15 8.51
CA LYS A 11 -35.63 -11.50 8.33
C LYS A 11 -35.75 -10.22 9.17
N ALA A 12 -36.40 -9.20 8.61
CA ALA A 12 -36.60 -7.88 9.23
C ALA A 12 -37.11 -8.02 10.68
N HIS A 13 -36.39 -7.42 11.62
CA HIS A 13 -36.81 -7.40 13.03
C HIS A 13 -37.77 -6.23 13.26
N ASP A 14 -39.07 -6.51 13.26
CA ASP A 14 -40.07 -5.63 13.85
C ASP A 14 -40.02 -5.74 15.37
N LYS A 15 -39.29 -4.84 16.03
CA LYS A 15 -39.64 -4.21 17.33
C LYS A 15 -38.48 -3.34 17.84
N PRO A 16 -38.73 -2.08 18.27
CA PRO A 16 -37.70 -1.24 18.86
C PRO A 16 -37.40 -1.72 20.28
N LYS A 17 -36.12 -1.96 20.57
CA LYS A 17 -35.59 -2.09 21.93
C LYS A 17 -34.46 -1.08 22.12
N ASP A 18 -34.48 -0.45 23.28
CA ASP A 18 -33.71 0.70 23.78
C ASP A 18 -32.39 1.08 23.08
N TYR A 19 -32.29 2.39 22.87
CA TYR A 19 -31.17 3.24 22.42
C TYR A 19 -30.03 2.57 21.62
N ASP A 20 -30.06 2.74 20.30
CA ASP A 20 -29.27 1.99 19.32
C ASP A 20 -28.19 2.81 18.57
N GLY A 21 -28.00 4.09 18.94
CA GLY A 21 -26.88 4.91 18.48
C GLY A 21 -26.98 5.47 17.05
N LEU A 22 -28.18 5.52 16.45
CA LEU A 22 -28.33 5.84 15.02
C LEU A 22 -29.47 6.84 14.70
N LEU A 23 -29.24 8.16 14.81
CA LEU A 23 -30.06 9.24 14.21
C LEU A 23 -29.13 10.40 13.74
N GLY A 24 -29.22 11.03 12.56
CA GLY A 24 -30.21 11.01 11.47
C GLY A 24 -29.58 11.58 10.17
N TRP A 25 -30.31 11.50 9.05
CA TRP A 25 -29.81 11.71 7.67
C TRP A 25 -30.43 12.97 7.04
N SER A 26 -29.69 13.70 6.21
CA SER A 26 -30.25 14.70 5.28
C SER A 26 -29.45 14.72 3.98
N ALA A 27 -30.16 14.73 2.85
CA ALA A 27 -29.61 15.00 1.52
C ALA A 27 -30.19 16.33 1.02
N ASP A 28 -29.36 17.15 0.37
CA ASP A 28 -29.82 18.21 -0.53
C ASP A 28 -29.14 18.02 -1.88
N TRP A 29 -29.95 17.90 -2.94
CA TRP A 29 -29.53 17.71 -4.32
C TRP A 29 -29.32 19.05 -5.04
N LYS A 30 -28.42 19.08 -6.02
CA LYS A 30 -28.51 20.01 -7.16
C LYS A 30 -28.21 19.26 -8.45
N CYS A 31 -29.18 19.29 -9.37
CA CYS A 31 -29.02 18.88 -10.76
C CYS A 31 -28.16 19.90 -11.50
N ASP A 32 -27.27 19.44 -12.38
CA ASP A 32 -26.99 20.14 -13.62
C ASP A 32 -26.87 19.13 -14.77
N ILE A 33 -27.43 19.53 -15.91
CA ILE A 33 -27.50 18.79 -17.16
C ILE A 33 -26.19 19.01 -17.90
N ASP A 34 -25.48 17.91 -18.17
CA ASP A 34 -24.29 17.87 -19.02
C ASP A 34 -24.72 17.99 -20.49
N GLN A 35 -24.18 18.98 -21.20
CA GLN A 35 -24.09 18.92 -22.66
C GLN A 35 -22.66 19.23 -23.09
N GLU A 36 -22.06 18.17 -23.64
CA GLU A 36 -20.87 18.10 -24.48
C GLU A 36 -19.50 18.07 -23.79
N SER A 37 -19.08 16.86 -23.43
CA SER A 37 -17.87 16.28 -24.04
C SER A 37 -17.87 14.74 -23.98
N LYS A 38 -17.60 14.11 -25.12
CA LYS A 38 -17.42 12.65 -25.24
C LYS A 38 -16.16 12.20 -24.48
N PRO A 39 -16.22 11.14 -23.65
CA PRO A 39 -15.05 10.34 -23.34
C PRO A 39 -14.75 9.36 -24.46
N VAL A 40 -13.48 9.35 -24.87
CA VAL A 40 -12.85 8.29 -25.66
C VAL A 40 -12.81 7.00 -24.82
N PRO A 41 -13.09 5.81 -25.41
CA PRO A 41 -12.97 4.53 -24.72
C PRO A 41 -11.51 4.25 -24.33
N LEU A 42 -11.30 4.00 -23.04
CA LEU A 42 -10.08 3.41 -22.51
C LEU A 42 -10.20 1.88 -22.62
N ASP A 43 -9.93 1.36 -23.81
CA ASP A 43 -9.54 -0.03 -23.95
C ASP A 43 -8.06 -0.18 -23.52
N ASP A 44 -7.81 -1.27 -22.80
CA ASP A 44 -6.50 -1.87 -22.45
C ASP A 44 -5.79 -1.48 -21.14
N ILE A 45 -6.55 -1.35 -20.04
CA ILE A 45 -6.04 -1.73 -18.70
C ILE A 45 -6.17 -3.24 -18.53
N TRP A 46 -5.15 -3.99 -18.97
CA TRP A 46 -5.04 -5.43 -18.69
C TRP A 46 -4.65 -5.72 -17.23
N SER A 47 -5.49 -6.58 -16.64
CA SER A 47 -5.17 -7.72 -15.76
C SER A 47 -4.74 -7.45 -14.31
N LEU A 48 -5.76 -7.39 -13.44
CA LEU A 48 -5.82 -8.27 -12.28
C LEU A 48 -5.84 -9.71 -12.81
N SER A 49 -4.76 -10.45 -12.65
CA SER A 49 -4.78 -11.88 -12.99
C SER A 49 -5.74 -12.60 -12.02
N PRO A 50 -6.64 -13.47 -12.53
CA PRO A 50 -7.45 -14.33 -11.67
C PRO A 50 -6.50 -15.19 -10.83
N VAL A 51 -6.78 -15.28 -9.53
CA VAL A 51 -6.02 -16.16 -8.63
C VAL A 51 -6.20 -17.59 -9.15
N GLU A 52 -5.12 -18.26 -9.56
CA GLU A 52 -5.16 -19.68 -9.90
C GLU A 52 -5.57 -20.47 -8.64
N GLU A 53 -6.82 -20.88 -8.56
CA GLU A 53 -7.33 -21.71 -7.48
C GLU A 53 -7.05 -23.20 -7.79
N ASN A 54 -6.52 -23.93 -6.81
CA ASN A 54 -6.10 -25.32 -6.96
C ASN A 54 -6.65 -26.17 -5.82
N VAL A 55 -7.13 -27.37 -6.14
CA VAL A 55 -7.70 -28.33 -5.18
C VAL A 55 -6.85 -29.59 -5.16
N ILE A 56 -6.48 -30.08 -3.97
CA ILE A 56 -5.80 -31.36 -3.79
C ILE A 56 -6.87 -32.44 -3.52
N VAL A 57 -6.99 -33.40 -4.43
CA VAL A 57 -7.94 -34.52 -4.36
C VAL A 57 -7.71 -35.34 -3.09
N ARG A 58 -8.76 -35.62 -2.31
CA ARG A 58 -8.70 -36.49 -1.12
C ARG A 58 -9.38 -37.82 -1.39
N LYS A 59 -9.15 -38.81 -0.52
CA LYS A 59 -9.79 -40.13 -0.63
C LYS A 59 -11.32 -39.97 -0.53
N GLY A 60 -12.04 -40.32 -1.59
CA GLY A 60 -13.49 -40.20 -1.69
C GLY A 60 -13.98 -38.97 -2.47
N ASP A 61 -13.08 -38.13 -3.00
CA ASP A 61 -13.45 -37.06 -3.91
C ASP A 61 -13.67 -37.58 -5.34
N THR A 62 -14.53 -36.89 -6.08
CA THR A 62 -14.80 -37.11 -7.50
C THR A 62 -14.75 -35.78 -8.23
N LEU A 63 -14.44 -35.78 -9.54
CA LEU A 63 -14.41 -34.53 -10.32
C LEU A 63 -15.76 -33.82 -10.28
N GLY A 64 -16.88 -34.54 -10.30
CA GLY A 64 -18.22 -33.96 -10.18
C GLY A 64 -18.45 -33.26 -8.84
N LYS A 65 -17.90 -33.79 -7.75
CA LYS A 65 -17.99 -33.15 -6.43
C LYS A 65 -17.14 -31.88 -6.37
N ILE A 66 -15.92 -31.95 -6.89
CA ILE A 66 -15.00 -30.80 -6.96
C ILE A 66 -15.55 -29.71 -7.87
N ALA A 67 -16.06 -30.06 -9.06
CA ALA A 67 -16.64 -29.12 -10.02
C ALA A 67 -17.82 -28.35 -9.40
N LYS A 68 -18.71 -29.09 -8.70
CA LYS A 68 -19.86 -28.50 -8.02
C LYS A 68 -19.47 -27.61 -6.85
N GLU A 69 -18.42 -27.97 -6.11
CA GLU A 69 -17.91 -27.18 -4.97
C GLU A 69 -17.24 -25.88 -5.43
N HIS A 70 -16.76 -25.84 -6.67
CA HIS A 70 -16.08 -24.70 -7.29
C HIS A 70 -16.84 -24.12 -8.49
N TYR A 71 -18.17 -24.29 -8.54
CA TYR A 71 -19.08 -23.66 -9.49
C TYR A 71 -18.69 -23.77 -10.99
N CYS A 72 -18.04 -24.86 -11.38
CA CYS A 72 -17.71 -25.16 -12.79
C CYS A 72 -18.27 -26.53 -13.19
N SER A 73 -18.27 -26.84 -14.49
CA SER A 73 -18.67 -28.16 -14.97
C SER A 73 -17.51 -29.17 -14.90
N THR A 74 -17.87 -30.45 -14.80
CA THR A 74 -16.91 -31.56 -14.87
C THR A 74 -16.12 -31.56 -16.17
N GLU A 75 -16.78 -31.23 -17.27
CA GLU A 75 -16.22 -31.15 -18.61
C GLU A 75 -15.19 -30.02 -18.71
N GLU A 76 -15.45 -28.87 -18.07
CA GLU A 76 -14.50 -27.76 -17.98
C GLU A 76 -13.28 -28.12 -17.12
N LEU A 77 -13.47 -28.78 -15.97
CA LEU A 77 -12.35 -29.26 -15.16
C LEU A 77 -11.48 -30.27 -15.93
N VAL A 78 -12.11 -31.20 -16.63
CA VAL A 78 -11.43 -32.23 -17.43
C VAL A 78 -10.60 -31.60 -18.54
N SER A 79 -11.19 -30.66 -19.28
CA SER A 79 -10.52 -29.95 -20.38
C SER A 79 -9.39 -29.05 -19.87
N TYR A 80 -9.65 -28.26 -18.82
CA TYR A 80 -8.69 -27.31 -18.24
C TYR A 80 -7.48 -27.99 -17.61
N ASN A 81 -7.65 -29.22 -17.10
CA ASN A 81 -6.59 -30.01 -16.49
C ASN A 81 -6.02 -31.11 -17.41
N GLY A 82 -6.53 -31.25 -18.64
CA GLY A 82 -6.08 -32.28 -19.60
C GLY A 82 -6.30 -33.72 -19.11
N ILE A 83 -7.38 -33.97 -18.36
CA ILE A 83 -7.69 -35.29 -17.81
C ILE A 83 -8.28 -36.18 -18.91
N LYS A 84 -7.68 -37.35 -19.15
CA LYS A 84 -8.11 -38.26 -20.22
C LYS A 84 -9.31 -39.13 -19.87
N ASP A 85 -9.43 -39.52 -18.59
CA ASP A 85 -10.54 -40.30 -18.07
C ASP A 85 -11.16 -39.54 -16.87
N PRO A 86 -12.33 -38.91 -17.04
CA PRO A 86 -13.00 -38.15 -15.98
C PRO A 86 -13.39 -38.97 -14.75
N SER A 87 -13.46 -40.29 -14.87
CA SER A 87 -13.83 -41.19 -13.78
C SER A 87 -12.66 -41.61 -12.89
N LEU A 88 -11.42 -41.27 -13.29
CA LEU A 88 -10.20 -41.77 -12.66
C LEU A 88 -9.31 -40.61 -12.16
N ILE A 89 -9.51 -40.20 -10.91
CA ILE A 89 -8.63 -39.28 -10.17
C ILE A 89 -8.06 -39.94 -8.92
N TYR A 90 -6.87 -39.52 -8.49
CA TYR A 90 -6.16 -40.13 -7.36
C TYR A 90 -6.01 -39.17 -6.17
N PRO A 91 -6.11 -39.65 -4.92
CA PRO A 91 -5.79 -38.84 -3.76
C PRO A 91 -4.36 -38.27 -3.82
N GLY A 92 -4.23 -36.96 -3.59
CA GLY A 92 -2.99 -36.20 -3.72
C GLY A 92 -2.80 -35.50 -5.07
N GLN A 93 -3.64 -35.77 -6.07
CA GLN A 93 -3.62 -35.10 -7.36
C GLN A 93 -4.10 -33.64 -7.23
N ILE A 94 -3.46 -32.71 -7.94
CA ILE A 94 -3.84 -31.29 -7.96
C ILE A 94 -4.75 -31.05 -9.17
N ILE A 95 -5.93 -30.50 -8.93
CA ILE A 95 -6.91 -30.07 -9.93
C ILE A 95 -6.93 -28.54 -9.93
N LYS A 96 -6.58 -27.94 -11.06
CA LYS A 96 -6.68 -26.50 -11.30
C LYS A 96 -8.13 -26.14 -11.59
N ILE A 97 -8.63 -25.09 -10.96
CA ILE A 97 -10.00 -24.62 -11.18
C ILE A 97 -9.97 -23.55 -12.28
N PRO A 98 -10.74 -23.70 -13.38
CA PRO A 98 -10.82 -22.69 -14.41
C PRO A 98 -11.48 -21.42 -13.83
N PRO A 99 -10.97 -20.21 -14.15
CA PRO A 99 -11.61 -18.96 -13.76
C PRO A 99 -12.98 -18.86 -14.43
N GLU A 100 -13.99 -18.35 -13.70
CA GLU A 100 -15.36 -18.21 -14.22
C GLU A 100 -15.38 -17.45 -15.56
N PRO A 101 -15.93 -18.05 -16.64
CA PRO A 101 -16.02 -17.36 -17.92
C PRO A 101 -17.13 -16.29 -17.86
N TYR A 102 -16.73 -15.03 -17.97
CA TYR A 102 -17.61 -13.97 -18.45
C TYR A 102 -17.95 -14.26 -19.92
N SER A 103 -19.22 -14.58 -20.20
CA SER A 103 -19.75 -14.56 -21.56
C SER A 103 -20.43 -13.22 -21.81
N TYR A 104 -19.90 -12.46 -22.77
CA TYR A 104 -20.62 -11.37 -23.41
C TYR A 104 -21.65 -11.96 -24.37
N PRO A 105 -22.95 -11.62 -24.28
CA PRO A 105 -23.84 -11.77 -25.41
C PRO A 105 -23.54 -10.67 -26.44
N ASP A 106 -23.24 -11.09 -27.66
CA ASP A 106 -23.05 -10.23 -28.83
C ASP A 106 -24.21 -9.25 -29.01
N ALA A 107 -23.85 -8.04 -29.43
CA ALA A 107 -24.79 -7.01 -29.82
C ALA A 107 -25.65 -7.45 -31.02
N LYS A 108 -26.96 -7.46 -30.80
CA LYS A 108 -27.93 -6.98 -31.78
C LYS A 108 -28.77 -5.91 -31.11
N ASP A 109 -28.83 -4.75 -31.74
CA ASP A 109 -29.66 -3.62 -31.35
C ASP A 109 -31.11 -4.04 -31.11
N GLU A 110 -31.66 -3.62 -29.97
CA GLU A 110 -32.99 -3.04 -29.90
C GLU A 110 -33.06 -2.15 -28.64
N GLN A 111 -33.46 -0.89 -28.84
CA GLN A 111 -33.58 0.15 -27.82
C GLN A 111 -34.42 -0.33 -26.64
N ASN A 112 -33.84 -0.35 -25.44
CA ASN A 112 -34.61 -0.40 -24.20
C ASN A 112 -34.15 0.75 -23.31
N ASN A 113 -34.87 1.88 -23.42
CA ASN A 113 -34.50 3.18 -22.85
C ASN A 113 -34.73 3.28 -21.32
N ASP A 114 -35.06 2.17 -20.68
CA ASP A 114 -35.61 2.12 -19.31
C ASP A 114 -34.66 1.43 -18.32
N GLN A 115 -33.39 1.17 -18.67
CA GLN A 115 -32.42 0.57 -17.77
C GLN A 115 -31.42 1.58 -17.21
N CYS A 116 -31.18 1.48 -15.90
CA CYS A 116 -30.14 2.19 -15.18
C CYS A 116 -29.08 1.21 -14.68
N THR A 117 -27.80 1.52 -14.92
CA THR A 117 -26.66 0.82 -14.31
C THR A 117 -26.04 1.71 -13.24
N LEU A 118 -25.99 1.20 -12.01
CA LEU A 118 -25.46 1.89 -10.85
C LEU A 118 -24.08 1.37 -10.46
N SER A 119 -23.14 2.29 -10.25
CA SER A 119 -21.86 2.03 -9.60
C SER A 119 -21.87 2.68 -8.23
N LEU A 120 -21.64 1.92 -7.17
CA LEU A 120 -21.80 2.38 -5.78
C LEU A 120 -20.49 2.22 -5.01
N SER A 121 -20.01 3.30 -4.39
CA SER A 121 -18.87 3.30 -3.47
C SER A 121 -19.28 3.75 -2.06
N PHE A 122 -18.63 3.20 -1.04
CA PHE A 122 -18.91 3.43 0.37
C PHE A 122 -17.64 3.89 1.07
N GLU A 123 -17.71 5.06 1.68
CA GLU A 123 -16.57 5.76 2.28
C GLU A 123 -16.90 6.19 3.70
N ASP A 124 -15.89 6.34 4.54
CA ASP A 124 -16.04 6.92 5.87
C ASP A 124 -15.99 8.45 5.81
N LEU A 125 -16.06 9.10 6.97
CA LEU A 125 -16.06 10.55 7.09
C LEU A 125 -14.85 11.28 6.50
N ILE A 126 -13.72 10.58 6.35
CA ILE A 126 -12.46 11.15 5.86
C ILE A 126 -12.17 10.66 4.44
N GLU A 127 -13.23 10.31 3.69
CA GLU A 127 -13.16 9.80 2.31
C GLU A 127 -12.33 8.50 2.21
N LYS A 128 -12.18 7.76 3.31
CA LYS A 128 -11.49 6.48 3.29
C LYS A 128 -12.49 5.37 2.93
N PRO A 129 -12.17 4.52 1.95
CA PRO A 129 -13.01 3.40 1.59
C PRO A 129 -13.38 2.46 2.74
N ILE A 130 -14.66 2.10 2.85
CA ILE A 130 -15.16 1.12 3.81
C ILE A 130 -15.19 -0.25 3.16
N SER A 131 -14.20 -1.10 3.46
CA SER A 131 -14.13 -2.48 2.96
C SER A 131 -14.89 -3.48 3.85
N GLY A 132 -15.47 -4.52 3.25
CA GLY A 132 -16.14 -5.61 3.95
C GLY A 132 -17.55 -5.27 4.48
N LEU A 133 -18.13 -4.14 4.05
CA LEU A 133 -19.48 -3.71 4.42
C LEU A 133 -20.51 -4.51 3.63
N LYS A 134 -21.42 -5.20 4.32
CA LYS A 134 -22.56 -5.89 3.68
C LYS A 134 -23.60 -4.86 3.27
N VAL A 135 -23.94 -4.86 1.98
CA VAL A 135 -24.89 -3.93 1.35
C VAL A 135 -26.05 -4.71 0.78
N LYS A 136 -27.26 -4.17 0.89
CA LYS A 136 -28.48 -4.69 0.26
C LYS A 136 -29.22 -3.58 -0.46
N LEU A 137 -29.53 -3.79 -1.72
CA LEU A 137 -30.35 -2.89 -2.54
C LEU A 137 -31.72 -3.54 -2.72
N VAL A 138 -32.79 -2.74 -2.59
CA VAL A 138 -34.17 -3.19 -2.79
C VAL A 138 -34.85 -2.23 -3.75
N SER A 139 -35.28 -2.74 -4.91
CA SER A 139 -36.05 -1.95 -5.89
C SER A 139 -37.52 -1.84 -5.46
N ALA A 140 -38.23 -0.83 -5.93
CA ALA A 140 -39.68 -0.68 -5.76
C ALA A 140 -40.47 -1.88 -6.33
N TYR A 141 -39.89 -2.64 -7.25
CA TYR A 141 -40.48 -3.86 -7.83
C TYR A 141 -40.20 -5.13 -7.02
N GLY A 142 -39.48 -5.00 -5.90
CA GLY A 142 -39.16 -6.10 -5.01
C GLY A 142 -37.90 -6.89 -5.38
N ASP A 143 -37.12 -6.41 -6.35
CA ASP A 143 -35.81 -7.00 -6.65
C ASP A 143 -34.86 -6.74 -5.50
N VAL A 144 -34.14 -7.78 -5.07
CA VAL A 144 -33.17 -7.69 -3.98
C VAL A 144 -31.79 -8.04 -4.51
N TYR A 145 -30.82 -7.16 -4.26
CA TYR A 145 -29.42 -7.38 -4.57
C TYR A 145 -28.58 -7.24 -3.31
N GLU A 146 -27.71 -8.21 -3.03
CA GLU A 146 -26.88 -8.24 -1.83
C GLU A 146 -25.41 -8.34 -2.24
N SER A 147 -24.54 -7.52 -1.63
CA SER A 147 -23.12 -7.45 -1.98
C SER A 147 -22.28 -7.09 -0.77
N ILE A 148 -20.96 -7.21 -0.90
CA ILE A 148 -19.98 -6.82 0.11
C ILE A 148 -18.98 -5.87 -0.54
N THR A 149 -18.70 -4.75 0.11
CA THR A 149 -17.76 -3.77 -0.43
C THR A 149 -16.33 -4.31 -0.52
N ASP A 150 -15.64 -3.99 -1.61
CA ASP A 150 -14.26 -4.39 -1.87
C ASP A 150 -13.25 -3.53 -1.08
N GLY A 151 -11.95 -3.71 -1.33
CA GLY A 151 -10.86 -2.95 -0.68
C GLY A 151 -10.85 -1.44 -0.98
N MET A 152 -11.62 -1.00 -1.98
CA MET A 152 -11.82 0.38 -2.40
C MET A 152 -13.24 0.86 -2.09
N GLY A 153 -14.01 0.12 -1.28
CA GLY A 153 -15.33 0.52 -0.81
C GLY A 153 -16.42 0.33 -1.86
N ASN A 154 -16.14 -0.28 -3.01
CA ASN A 154 -17.10 -0.43 -4.10
C ASN A 154 -17.91 -1.72 -3.97
N ILE A 155 -19.14 -1.70 -4.48
CA ILE A 155 -19.88 -2.94 -4.80
C ILE A 155 -19.94 -3.14 -6.32
N ALA A 156 -20.22 -4.37 -6.75
CA ALA A 156 -20.41 -4.66 -8.16
C ALA A 156 -21.62 -3.90 -8.74
N ASN A 157 -21.53 -3.57 -10.03
CA ASN A 157 -22.54 -2.79 -10.71
C ASN A 157 -23.91 -3.46 -10.59
N PHE A 158 -24.91 -2.66 -10.25
CA PHE A 158 -26.29 -3.09 -10.11
C PHE A 158 -27.13 -2.48 -11.23
N SER A 159 -27.80 -3.33 -12.01
CA SER A 159 -28.72 -2.88 -13.06
C SER A 159 -30.16 -2.99 -12.57
N THR A 160 -30.93 -1.92 -12.74
CA THR A 160 -32.34 -1.88 -12.38
C THR A 160 -33.13 -1.04 -13.37
N LYS A 161 -34.46 -1.06 -13.26
CA LYS A 161 -35.31 -0.18 -14.06
C LYS A 161 -35.10 1.26 -13.63
N ALA A 162 -34.91 2.14 -14.62
CA ALA A 162 -34.92 3.57 -14.41
C ALA A 162 -36.26 4.03 -13.83
N GLU A 163 -36.24 5.17 -13.15
CA GLU A 163 -37.41 5.84 -12.58
C GLU A 163 -38.14 5.06 -11.46
N ALA A 164 -37.53 3.99 -10.95
CA ALA A 164 -38.05 3.22 -9.82
C ALA A 164 -37.24 3.47 -8.54
N GLU A 165 -37.93 3.71 -7.42
CA GLU A 165 -37.27 3.95 -6.13
C GLU A 165 -36.36 2.78 -5.76
N LEU A 166 -35.11 3.07 -5.43
CA LEU A 166 -34.13 2.13 -4.92
C LEU A 166 -33.83 2.46 -3.46
N LYS A 167 -33.84 1.44 -2.60
CA LYS A 167 -33.48 1.56 -1.18
C LYS A 167 -32.19 0.80 -0.90
N ILE A 168 -31.27 1.44 -0.21
CA ILE A 168 -29.94 0.90 0.12
C ILE A 168 -29.88 0.66 1.61
N PHE A 169 -29.55 -0.56 1.99
CA PHE A 169 -29.37 -1.03 3.35
C PHE A 169 -27.93 -1.48 3.56
N VAL A 170 -27.40 -1.31 4.77
CA VAL A 170 -26.10 -1.87 5.16
C VAL A 170 -26.21 -2.63 6.47
N SER A 171 -25.34 -3.62 6.67
CA SER A 171 -25.19 -4.32 7.95
C SER A 171 -23.96 -3.83 8.71
N SER A 172 -24.14 -3.51 9.99
CA SER A 172 -23.04 -3.24 10.92
C SER A 172 -22.27 -4.51 11.28
N THR A 173 -21.06 -4.37 11.84
CA THR A 173 -20.29 -5.48 12.42
C THR A 173 -21.02 -6.22 13.55
N ALA A 174 -22.02 -5.58 14.17
CA ALA A 174 -22.90 -6.17 15.18
C ALA A 174 -24.17 -6.84 14.59
N GLY A 175 -24.28 -6.95 13.26
CA GLY A 175 -25.40 -7.59 12.57
C GLY A 175 -26.66 -6.74 12.40
N LYS A 176 -26.71 -5.52 12.96
CA LYS A 176 -27.84 -4.60 12.76
C LYS A 176 -27.90 -4.10 11.32
N ILE A 177 -29.09 -4.15 10.71
CA ILE A 177 -29.39 -3.74 9.34
C ILE A 177 -30.04 -2.36 9.38
N LYS A 178 -29.59 -1.41 8.54
CA LYS A 178 -30.19 -0.07 8.47
C LYS A 178 -30.28 0.41 7.03
N GLU A 179 -31.38 1.05 6.67
CA GLU A 179 -31.49 1.84 5.44
C GLU A 179 -30.59 3.08 5.55
N VAL A 180 -29.71 3.27 4.57
CA VAL A 180 -28.71 4.36 4.53
C VAL A 180 -28.96 5.38 3.44
N ALA A 181 -29.67 4.99 2.37
CA ALA A 181 -30.03 5.89 1.28
C ALA A 181 -31.25 5.36 0.54
N SER A 182 -32.06 6.26 0.00
CA SER A 182 -33.06 5.92 -1.00
C SER A 182 -33.08 7.00 -2.07
N PHE A 183 -33.14 6.59 -3.34
CA PHE A 183 -33.24 7.52 -4.47
C PHE A 183 -33.84 6.83 -5.69
N THR A 184 -34.28 7.65 -6.65
CA THR A 184 -34.84 7.20 -7.93
C THR A 184 -33.83 7.48 -9.03
N PRO A 185 -33.18 6.46 -9.61
CA PRO A 185 -32.18 6.65 -10.65
C PRO A 185 -32.82 6.95 -12.01
N LEU A 186 -32.18 7.80 -12.81
CA LEU A 186 -32.56 8.04 -14.20
C LEU A 186 -31.95 6.96 -15.13
N SER A 187 -32.46 6.86 -16.35
CA SER A 187 -31.91 5.94 -17.36
C SER A 187 -30.46 6.28 -17.71
N GLY A 188 -29.64 5.25 -17.96
CA GLY A 188 -28.21 5.39 -18.23
C GLY A 188 -27.32 4.94 -17.06
N LYS A 189 -26.07 5.43 -17.02
CA LYS A 189 -25.08 5.05 -15.99
C LYS A 189 -24.98 6.14 -14.92
N VAL A 190 -25.12 5.74 -13.66
CA VAL A 190 -25.02 6.67 -12.52
C VAL A 190 -23.99 6.13 -11.53
N ALA A 191 -23.00 6.97 -11.21
CA ALA A 191 -22.02 6.71 -10.14
C ALA A 191 -22.49 7.39 -8.85
N VAL A 192 -22.51 6.64 -7.75
CA VAL A 192 -23.07 7.08 -6.47
C VAL A 192 -22.05 6.79 -5.36
N ILE A 193 -21.68 7.83 -4.61
CA ILE A 193 -20.76 7.74 -3.47
C ILE A 193 -21.56 7.94 -2.18
N LEU A 194 -21.42 7.02 -1.24
CA LEU A 194 -22.12 7.03 0.06
C LEU A 194 -21.11 7.16 1.20
N SER A 195 -21.09 8.32 1.85
CA SER A 195 -20.22 8.61 2.99
C SER A 195 -20.91 8.38 4.33
N SER A 196 -20.21 7.71 5.26
CA SER A 196 -20.71 7.35 6.59
C SER A 196 -20.45 8.47 7.61
N PRO A 197 -21.48 9.03 8.30
CA PRO A 197 -21.33 10.22 9.13
C PRO A 197 -20.99 9.91 10.60
N LYS A 198 -19.90 10.46 11.12
CA LYS A 198 -19.59 10.47 12.57
C LYS A 198 -18.98 11.79 13.09
N VAL A 199 -19.49 12.96 12.70
CA VAL A 199 -19.39 14.23 13.46
C VAL A 199 -20.62 15.09 13.13
N ARG A 200 -21.25 15.67 14.16
CA ARG A 200 -22.39 16.58 14.06
C ARG A 200 -21.89 18.02 14.13
N VAL A 201 -22.14 18.85 13.12
CA VAL A 201 -22.19 20.32 13.30
C VAL A 201 -23.67 20.68 13.44
N LYS A 202 -24.09 21.14 14.63
CA LYS A 202 -25.42 21.75 14.80
C LYS A 202 -25.33 23.23 14.39
N GLY A 203 -26.08 23.63 13.37
CA GLY A 203 -26.33 25.03 13.05
C GLY A 203 -27.80 25.24 12.66
N LYS A 204 -28.43 26.31 13.14
CA LYS A 204 -29.65 26.85 12.54
C LYS A 204 -29.25 27.63 11.27
N SER A 205 -30.10 27.67 10.26
CA SER A 205 -30.05 28.70 9.23
C SER A 205 -30.11 30.07 9.90
N ILE A 206 -29.05 30.86 9.76
CA ILE A 206 -28.96 32.24 10.18
C ILE A 206 -28.85 33.09 8.93
N ALA A 207 -29.59 34.19 8.85
CA ALA A 207 -29.36 35.19 7.82
C ALA A 207 -27.91 35.69 7.95
N LEU A 208 -27.14 35.60 6.87
CA LEU A 208 -25.76 36.09 6.85
C LEU A 208 -25.78 37.60 7.09
N LYS A 209 -25.24 38.06 8.22
CA LYS A 209 -25.08 39.49 8.53
C LYS A 209 -23.66 39.90 8.17
N GLY A 210 -23.53 40.98 7.41
CA GLY A 210 -22.28 41.44 6.83
C GLY A 210 -22.54 42.30 5.59
N ASN A 211 -21.54 43.05 5.16
CA ASN A 211 -21.62 43.85 3.94
C ASN A 211 -21.48 42.93 2.71
N THR A 212 -21.75 43.45 1.52
CA THR A 212 -21.50 42.74 0.26
C THR A 212 -19.99 42.71 -0.01
N GLY A 213 -19.47 41.56 -0.46
CA GLY A 213 -18.05 41.36 -0.76
C GLY A 213 -17.20 40.79 0.39
N ASP A 214 -17.79 40.49 1.54
CA ASP A 214 -17.07 40.05 2.75
C ASP A 214 -16.27 38.75 2.59
N VAL A 215 -16.58 37.91 1.59
CA VAL A 215 -15.91 36.61 1.34
C VAL A 215 -15.20 36.54 -0.02
N GLU A 216 -15.26 37.61 -0.83
CA GLU A 216 -14.53 37.65 -2.10
C GLU A 216 -13.01 37.85 -1.92
N ASN A 217 -12.57 38.38 -0.78
CA ASN A 217 -11.16 38.68 -0.49
C ASN A 217 -10.60 38.00 0.77
N THR A 218 -11.30 37.01 1.36
CA THR A 218 -10.82 36.28 2.55
C THR A 218 -10.17 34.95 2.16
N THR A 219 -8.85 34.82 2.36
CA THR A 219 -8.14 33.54 2.43
C THR A 219 -8.46 32.90 3.79
N GLY A 220 -9.25 31.82 3.81
CA GLY A 220 -9.76 31.21 5.05
C GLY A 220 -8.93 30.02 5.55
N ASP A 221 -8.87 29.86 6.88
CA ASP A 221 -8.10 28.82 7.59
C ASP A 221 -8.50 27.39 7.21
N ILE A 222 -7.52 26.49 7.18
CA ILE A 222 -7.66 25.06 6.93
C ILE A 222 -8.59 24.31 7.89
N ASN A 223 -9.41 23.41 7.31
CA ASN A 223 -10.59 22.76 7.87
C ASN A 223 -11.66 23.71 8.43
N SER A 224 -11.67 24.99 8.03
CA SER A 224 -12.79 25.90 8.33
C SER A 224 -13.77 25.99 7.17
N VAL A 225 -15.04 26.22 7.51
CA VAL A 225 -16.11 26.56 6.57
C VAL A 225 -16.41 28.06 6.76
N ASN A 226 -15.98 28.89 5.81
CA ASN A 226 -16.27 30.32 5.83
C ASN A 226 -17.53 30.58 4.99
N VAL A 227 -18.44 31.39 5.53
CA VAL A 227 -19.74 31.67 4.91
C VAL A 227 -19.97 33.17 4.89
N GLY A 228 -20.32 33.74 3.73
CA GLY A 228 -20.55 35.19 3.59
C GLY A 228 -21.18 35.57 2.25
N ARG A 229 -20.98 36.81 1.80
CA ARG A 229 -21.65 37.37 0.60
C ARG A 229 -20.66 37.78 -0.48
N ASP A 230 -21.01 37.55 -1.75
CA ASP A 230 -20.27 38.07 -2.90
C ASP A 230 -20.53 39.58 -3.13
N SER A 231 -19.85 40.18 -4.12
CA SER A 231 -19.99 41.60 -4.47
C SER A 231 -21.41 41.98 -4.91
N GLN A 232 -22.21 41.01 -5.35
CA GLN A 232 -23.60 41.18 -5.76
C GLN A 232 -24.60 40.84 -4.64
N GLY A 233 -24.11 40.46 -3.46
CA GLY A 233 -24.92 40.14 -2.28
C GLY A 233 -25.45 38.70 -2.22
N GLY A 234 -25.02 37.83 -3.12
CA GLY A 234 -25.33 36.39 -3.13
C GLY A 234 -24.58 35.63 -2.03
N PRO A 235 -25.17 34.56 -1.44
CA PRO A 235 -24.52 33.77 -0.40
C PRO A 235 -23.43 32.84 -0.97
N ARG A 236 -22.26 32.78 -0.31
CA ARG A 236 -21.09 31.98 -0.72
C ARG A 236 -20.49 31.19 0.45
N VAL A 237 -19.92 30.00 0.17
CA VAL A 237 -19.28 29.08 1.15
C VAL A 237 -17.87 28.68 0.66
N HIS A 238 -16.87 28.67 1.54
CA HIS A 238 -15.46 28.30 1.27
C HIS A 238 -14.94 27.26 2.29
N ILE A 239 -14.24 26.19 1.85
CA ILE A 239 -13.74 25.07 2.69
C ILE A 239 -12.23 24.90 2.51
N SER A 240 -11.45 24.73 3.59
CA SER A 240 -9.97 24.61 3.54
C SER A 240 -9.45 23.30 4.21
N HIS A 241 -8.16 22.90 4.08
CA HIS A 241 -7.52 21.56 3.88
C HIS A 241 -6.69 20.82 5.03
N THR A 242 -5.78 19.84 4.75
CA THR A 242 -4.92 19.01 5.67
C THR A 242 -3.69 19.68 6.30
N CYS A 243 -3.47 20.94 5.98
CA CYS A 243 -2.26 21.69 6.28
C CYS A 243 -2.66 23.14 6.51
N PRO A 244 -2.34 23.85 7.60
CA PRO A 244 -1.35 23.47 8.60
C PRO A 244 -1.86 22.39 9.55
N ASN A 245 -0.91 21.69 10.12
CA ASN A 245 -1.09 20.72 11.20
C ASN A 245 0.12 20.80 12.12
N SER A 246 0.06 20.14 13.28
CA SER A 246 1.11 20.19 14.31
C SER A 246 2.47 19.67 13.84
N TYR A 247 2.51 18.91 12.75
CA TYR A 247 3.72 18.35 12.18
C TYR A 247 4.22 19.12 10.96
N ASP A 248 3.52 20.17 10.52
CA ASP A 248 3.76 20.90 9.25
C ASP A 248 3.88 19.96 8.04
N LEU A 249 3.12 18.86 8.03
CA LEU A 249 3.27 17.76 7.07
C LEU A 249 2.18 17.76 5.99
N MET A 250 2.57 17.75 4.72
CA MET A 250 1.70 17.61 3.56
C MET A 250 2.02 16.33 2.79
N LEU A 251 1.14 15.32 2.85
CA LEU A 251 1.33 14.05 2.10
C LEU A 251 0.52 13.98 0.79
N ARG A 252 -0.39 14.93 0.56
CA ARG A 252 -1.31 14.94 -0.59
C ARG A 252 -2.01 13.57 -0.72
N LYS A 253 -1.94 12.93 -1.89
CA LYS A 253 -2.53 11.61 -2.17
C LYS A 253 -1.97 10.46 -1.31
N ASN A 254 -0.81 10.66 -0.67
CA ASN A 254 -0.18 9.68 0.21
C ASN A 254 -0.60 9.83 1.69
N VAL A 255 -1.61 10.67 1.98
CA VAL A 255 -2.16 10.86 3.35
C VAL A 255 -2.63 9.56 4.00
N ILE A 256 -2.95 8.53 3.22
CA ILE A 256 -3.27 7.19 3.71
C ILE A 256 -2.15 6.56 4.57
N TYR A 257 -0.90 7.05 4.44
CA TYR A 257 0.26 6.60 5.21
C TYR A 257 0.59 7.50 6.41
N TRP A 258 -0.27 8.48 6.72
CA TRP A 258 -0.06 9.47 7.80
C TRP A 258 0.39 8.82 9.11
N ASN A 259 -0.38 7.87 9.63
CA ASN A 259 -0.11 7.25 10.93
C ASN A 259 1.25 6.52 10.94
N GLN A 260 1.64 5.89 9.84
CA GLN A 260 2.92 5.18 9.75
C GLN A 260 4.10 6.16 9.67
N ILE A 261 3.94 7.28 8.96
CA ILE A 261 4.96 8.34 8.87
C ILE A 261 5.15 9.00 10.24
N ILE A 262 4.07 9.35 10.93
CA ILE A 262 4.14 9.95 12.27
C ILE A 262 4.76 8.97 13.27
N ALA A 263 4.33 7.71 13.29
CA ALA A 263 4.91 6.70 14.18
C ALA A 263 6.42 6.51 13.94
N ALA A 264 6.85 6.52 12.68
CA ALA A 264 8.27 6.42 12.34
C ALA A 264 9.04 7.68 12.75
N SER A 265 8.43 8.86 12.62
CA SER A 265 9.00 10.13 13.07
C SER A 265 9.22 10.16 14.58
N GLU A 266 8.18 9.83 15.35
CA GLU A 266 8.24 9.79 16.81
C GLU A 266 9.25 8.76 17.32
N ARG A 267 9.36 7.59 16.66
CA ARG A 267 10.34 6.56 17.01
C ARG A 267 11.78 7.01 16.79
N SER A 268 12.03 7.73 15.70
CA SER A 268 13.40 8.05 15.25
C SER A 268 13.89 9.42 15.67
N GLY A 269 12.98 10.33 16.01
CA GLY A 269 13.27 11.74 16.17
C GLY A 269 13.50 12.49 14.85
N ILE A 270 13.38 11.83 13.69
CA ILE A 270 13.49 12.47 12.37
C ILE A 270 12.14 13.07 11.98
N ILE A 271 12.10 14.32 11.52
CA ILE A 271 10.86 14.95 11.10
C ILE A 271 10.14 14.19 9.98
N PRO A 272 8.80 14.20 9.94
CA PRO A 272 8.03 13.37 9.02
C PRO A 272 8.20 13.75 7.53
N GLN A 273 8.56 15.00 7.22
CA GLN A 273 8.86 15.48 5.87
C GLN A 273 10.05 14.75 5.27
N CYS A 274 11.12 14.56 6.06
CA CYS A 274 12.29 13.78 5.64
C CYS A 274 11.91 12.34 5.31
N ILE A 275 11.13 11.72 6.20
CA ILE A 275 10.68 10.33 6.03
C ILE A 275 9.85 10.21 4.76
N ALA A 276 8.90 11.13 4.53
CA ALA A 276 8.07 11.16 3.33
C ALA A 276 8.90 11.37 2.05
N ALA A 277 9.89 12.29 2.07
CA ALA A 277 10.78 12.54 0.94
C ALA A 277 11.60 11.30 0.58
N VAL A 278 12.23 10.65 1.56
CA VAL A 278 13.01 9.42 1.35
C VAL A 278 12.15 8.28 0.82
N ILE A 279 10.97 8.05 1.40
CA ILE A 279 10.05 7.00 0.92
C ILE A 279 9.59 7.31 -0.51
N SER A 280 9.25 8.56 -0.82
CA SER A 280 8.80 8.94 -2.15
C SER A 280 9.85 8.75 -3.22
N ALA A 281 11.14 8.89 -2.87
CA ALA A 281 12.26 8.63 -3.77
C ALA A 281 12.42 7.13 -4.07
N GLU A 282 12.21 6.26 -3.07
CA GLU A 282 12.33 4.80 -3.22
C GLU A 282 11.07 4.14 -3.81
N ALA A 283 9.90 4.67 -3.49
CA ALA A 283 8.64 4.04 -3.80
C ALA A 283 8.33 4.11 -5.29
N ALA A 284 8.12 2.93 -5.90
CA ALA A 284 7.34 2.88 -7.12
C ALA A 284 5.94 3.46 -6.85
N LYS A 285 5.36 4.14 -7.84
CA LYS A 285 4.08 4.83 -7.70
C LYS A 285 3.05 4.22 -8.64
N TYR A 286 1.78 4.18 -8.21
CA TYR A 286 0.65 3.91 -9.11
C TYR A 286 0.48 5.07 -10.11
N ALA A 287 -0.28 4.81 -11.18
CA ALA A 287 -0.82 5.90 -12.00
C ALA A 287 -1.64 6.83 -11.07
N GLY A 288 -1.20 8.09 -10.94
CA GLY A 288 -1.77 9.04 -10.00
C GLY A 288 -0.86 9.43 -8.84
N GLY A 289 0.28 8.75 -8.63
CA GLY A 289 1.35 9.21 -7.72
C GLY A 289 1.31 8.63 -6.29
N VAL A 290 0.38 7.72 -6.00
CA VAL A 290 0.31 7.01 -4.71
C VAL A 290 1.43 5.98 -4.62
N TRP A 291 2.13 5.90 -3.48
CA TRP A 291 3.19 4.92 -3.25
C TRP A 291 2.67 3.48 -3.31
N LYS A 292 3.42 2.58 -3.95
CA LYS A 292 3.03 1.19 -4.18
C LYS A 292 3.66 0.27 -3.13
N PRO A 293 2.89 -0.20 -2.11
CA PRO A 293 3.40 -1.08 -1.07
C PRO A 293 3.87 -2.44 -1.60
N THR A 294 3.30 -2.91 -2.71
CA THR A 294 3.58 -4.22 -3.30
C THR A 294 4.67 -4.19 -4.38
N SER A 295 5.47 -3.12 -4.42
CA SER A 295 6.51 -2.95 -5.44
C SER A 295 7.68 -3.91 -5.24
N VAL A 296 8.24 -4.39 -6.35
CA VAL A 296 9.38 -5.33 -6.38
C VAL A 296 10.28 -5.00 -7.57
N CYS A 297 11.58 -5.23 -7.44
CA CYS A 297 12.54 -4.93 -8.49
C CYS A 297 12.57 -6.03 -9.59
N LYS A 298 11.73 -5.86 -10.62
CA LYS A 298 11.62 -6.80 -11.75
C LYS A 298 12.68 -6.53 -12.83
N SER A 299 13.18 -7.60 -13.45
CA SER A 299 13.99 -7.53 -14.67
C SER A 299 13.12 -7.58 -15.92
N GLY A 300 12.05 -8.36 -15.87
CA GLY A 300 11.08 -8.53 -16.93
C GLY A 300 10.26 -9.78 -16.68
N THR A 301 9.11 -9.87 -17.32
CA THR A 301 8.29 -11.08 -17.35
C THR A 301 8.37 -11.64 -18.74
N ASP A 302 8.71 -12.92 -18.87
CA ASP A 302 8.64 -13.60 -20.16
C ASP A 302 7.15 -13.80 -20.53
N PRO A 303 6.67 -13.17 -21.60
CA PRO A 303 5.25 -13.25 -21.98
C PRO A 303 4.82 -14.65 -22.41
N LYS A 304 5.75 -15.54 -22.79
CA LYS A 304 5.43 -16.91 -23.22
C LYS A 304 5.27 -17.88 -22.05
N THR A 305 6.06 -17.69 -20.99
CA THR A 305 6.08 -18.60 -19.83
C THR A 305 5.41 -17.98 -18.60
N ASN A 306 5.08 -16.70 -18.64
CA ASN A 306 4.63 -15.86 -17.52
C ASN A 306 5.59 -15.87 -16.32
N ILE A 307 6.84 -16.30 -16.53
CA ILE A 307 7.87 -16.34 -15.48
C ILE A 307 8.42 -14.93 -15.29
N THR A 308 8.26 -14.39 -14.09
CA THR A 308 8.86 -13.11 -13.69
C THR A 308 10.30 -13.32 -13.26
N SER A 309 11.21 -12.60 -13.89
CA SER A 309 12.61 -12.48 -13.47
C SER A 309 12.81 -11.21 -12.66
N TYR A 310 13.68 -11.28 -11.65
CA TYR A 310 13.94 -10.22 -10.69
C TYR A 310 15.38 -9.71 -10.83
N LYS A 311 15.59 -8.40 -10.62
CA LYS A 311 16.94 -7.78 -10.61
C LYS A 311 17.55 -7.74 -9.22
N SER A 312 16.72 -7.80 -8.18
CA SER A 312 17.17 -7.84 -6.79
C SER A 312 16.09 -8.43 -5.89
N SER A 313 16.43 -8.63 -4.62
CA SER A 313 15.46 -9.02 -3.58
C SER A 313 14.68 -7.85 -2.97
N ALA A 314 14.84 -6.65 -3.53
CA ALA A 314 14.16 -5.45 -3.06
C ALA A 314 12.65 -5.59 -3.21
N ALA A 315 11.94 -5.29 -2.12
CA ALA A 315 10.51 -5.44 -2.02
C ALA A 315 9.92 -4.39 -1.08
N GLY A 316 8.67 -4.01 -1.32
CA GLY A 316 8.00 -3.00 -0.52
C GLY A 316 8.17 -1.59 -1.07
N MET A 317 7.38 -0.64 -0.60
CA MET A 317 7.53 0.77 -0.95
C MET A 317 8.89 1.37 -0.58
N THR A 318 9.66 0.72 0.29
CA THR A 318 11.00 1.14 0.72
C THR A 318 12.12 0.24 0.16
N GLN A 319 11.80 -0.63 -0.80
CA GLN A 319 12.75 -1.46 -1.55
C GLN A 319 13.76 -2.27 -0.70
N PHE A 320 13.36 -2.69 0.50
CA PHE A 320 14.24 -3.40 1.44
C PHE A 320 14.68 -4.78 0.91
N LEU A 321 15.97 -5.11 1.02
CA LEU A 321 16.52 -6.41 0.61
C LEU A 321 16.28 -7.51 1.66
N ASN A 322 16.21 -8.78 1.24
CA ASN A 322 16.00 -9.92 2.17
C ASN A 322 17.07 -9.96 3.27
N GLY A 323 18.34 -9.79 2.85
CA GLY A 323 19.49 -9.87 3.74
C GLY A 323 19.54 -8.73 4.74
N SER A 324 19.21 -7.51 4.29
CA SER A 324 19.14 -6.34 5.16
C SER A 324 17.97 -6.48 6.13
N TRP A 325 16.78 -6.90 5.65
CA TRP A 325 15.58 -7.07 6.47
C TRP A 325 15.84 -8.02 7.65
N MET A 326 16.50 -9.14 7.36
CA MET A 326 16.90 -10.09 8.39
C MET A 326 18.05 -9.59 9.25
N SER A 327 18.90 -8.68 8.77
CA SER A 327 19.92 -8.07 9.62
C SER A 327 19.28 -7.15 10.66
N GLU A 328 18.31 -6.34 10.22
CA GLU A 328 17.48 -5.51 11.10
C GLU A 328 16.70 -6.33 12.10
N THR A 329 16.07 -7.43 11.66
CA THR A 329 15.34 -8.34 12.56
C THR A 329 16.21 -8.84 13.71
N PHE A 330 17.52 -9.06 13.50
CA PHE A 330 18.44 -9.53 14.55
C PHE A 330 19.07 -8.39 15.38
N ARG A 331 18.83 -7.13 15.03
CA ARG A 331 19.44 -5.97 15.67
C ARG A 331 18.51 -5.43 16.76
N GLU A 332 18.96 -5.55 18.01
CA GLU A 332 18.22 -5.05 19.17
C GLU A 332 17.89 -3.56 19.04
N GLY A 333 16.71 -3.17 19.52
CA GLY A 333 16.21 -1.80 19.45
C GLY A 333 15.57 -1.41 18.12
N THR A 334 15.54 -2.31 17.13
CA THR A 334 14.78 -2.08 15.89
C THR A 334 13.35 -2.58 16.01
N TYR A 335 12.45 -1.98 15.25
CA TYR A 335 11.05 -2.33 15.19
C TYR A 335 10.84 -3.79 14.78
N LEU A 336 11.67 -4.28 13.83
CA LEU A 336 11.62 -5.67 13.40
C LEU A 336 12.08 -6.62 14.49
N TYR A 337 13.11 -6.26 15.26
CA TYR A 337 13.53 -7.05 16.40
C TYR A 337 12.44 -7.11 17.48
N ASP A 338 11.84 -5.97 17.80
CA ASP A 338 10.76 -5.87 18.79
C ASP A 338 9.58 -6.76 18.36
N LYS A 339 9.12 -6.64 17.11
CA LYS A 339 8.02 -7.45 16.57
C LYS A 339 8.34 -8.93 16.43
N ALA A 340 9.59 -9.29 16.09
CA ALA A 340 10.02 -10.68 16.03
C ALA A 340 10.05 -11.30 17.43
N THR A 341 10.51 -10.54 18.43
CA THR A 341 10.56 -10.98 19.83
C THR A 341 9.16 -11.14 20.43
N GLU A 342 8.26 -10.18 20.19
CA GLU A 342 6.84 -10.25 20.60
C GLU A 342 6.14 -11.51 20.05
N GLN A 343 6.50 -11.92 18.82
CA GLN A 343 5.94 -13.11 18.17
C GLN A 343 6.69 -14.41 18.52
N GLY A 344 7.72 -14.34 19.38
CA GLY A 344 8.56 -15.48 19.76
C GLY A 344 9.43 -16.02 18.62
N LEU A 345 9.62 -15.27 17.54
CA LEU A 345 10.39 -15.68 16.35
C LEU A 345 11.90 -15.53 16.54
N ILE A 346 12.34 -14.68 17.47
CA ILE A 346 13.74 -14.54 17.87
C ILE A 346 13.91 -14.87 19.34
N THR A 347 14.96 -15.66 19.64
CA THR A 347 15.39 -15.94 21.01
C THR A 347 16.89 -16.19 21.05
N ASP A 348 17.48 -16.00 22.23
CA ASP A 348 18.83 -16.49 22.52
C ASP A 348 18.82 -18.01 22.69
N LYS A 349 19.74 -18.69 22.00
CA LYS A 349 19.95 -20.14 22.09
C LYS A 349 21.43 -20.42 22.42
N PRO A 350 21.74 -21.48 23.18
CA PRO A 350 23.13 -21.84 23.45
C PRO A 350 23.83 -22.23 22.14
N VAL A 351 25.08 -21.80 22.00
CA VAL A 351 25.95 -22.20 20.90
C VAL A 351 26.46 -23.61 21.18
N LEU A 352 26.26 -24.53 20.24
CA LEU A 352 26.63 -25.93 20.40
C LEU A 352 27.80 -26.32 19.48
N TYR A 353 28.67 -27.21 19.96
CA TYR A 353 29.61 -27.97 19.14
C TYR A 353 28.86 -28.97 18.25
N LYS A 354 29.56 -29.53 17.24
CA LYS A 354 28.98 -30.56 16.36
C LYS A 354 28.50 -31.82 17.09
N ASN A 355 29.03 -32.09 18.28
CA ASN A 355 28.64 -33.22 19.13
C ASN A 355 27.51 -32.85 20.13
N GLY A 356 26.92 -31.66 20.03
CA GLY A 356 25.81 -31.21 20.87
C GLY A 356 26.22 -30.58 22.21
N LEU A 357 27.51 -30.53 22.55
CA LEU A 357 27.98 -29.89 23.78
C LEU A 357 27.94 -28.36 23.67
N GLU A 358 27.60 -27.68 24.77
CA GLU A 358 27.58 -26.22 24.83
C GLU A 358 28.99 -25.63 24.76
N ILE A 359 29.13 -24.56 23.97
CA ILE A 359 30.37 -23.79 23.89
C ILE A 359 30.38 -22.79 25.04
N LYS A 360 31.44 -22.80 25.84
CA LYS A 360 31.65 -21.85 26.95
C LYS A 360 32.62 -20.74 26.56
N ASN A 361 32.41 -19.54 27.11
CA ASN A 361 33.33 -18.41 26.96
C ASN A 361 34.60 -18.63 27.83
N LYS A 362 35.57 -17.72 27.75
CA LYS A 362 36.81 -17.79 28.55
C LYS A 362 36.58 -17.74 30.08
N LYS A 363 35.40 -17.28 30.52
CA LYS A 363 34.98 -17.21 31.93
C LYS A 363 34.22 -18.46 32.40
N GLY A 364 33.95 -19.41 31.51
CA GLY A 364 33.22 -20.63 31.82
C GLY A 364 31.70 -20.54 31.62
N ASP A 365 31.15 -19.39 31.21
CA ASP A 365 29.73 -19.21 30.95
C ASP A 365 29.34 -19.77 29.58
N VAL A 366 28.13 -20.33 29.47
CA VAL A 366 27.59 -20.78 28.18
C VAL A 366 27.47 -19.59 27.23
N LYS A 367 27.99 -19.75 26.02
CA LYS A 367 27.86 -18.75 24.96
C LYS A 367 26.48 -18.88 24.33
N TYR A 368 25.73 -17.79 24.32
CA TYR A 368 24.45 -17.70 23.62
C TYR A 368 24.59 -16.95 22.30
N GLU A 369 23.73 -17.28 21.34
CA GLU A 369 23.56 -16.51 20.12
C GLU A 369 22.07 -16.35 19.78
N LYS A 370 21.72 -15.19 19.24
CA LYS A 370 20.38 -14.96 18.72
C LYS A 370 20.11 -15.86 17.53
N LYS A 371 18.95 -16.49 17.52
CA LYS A 371 18.45 -17.30 16.41
C LYS A 371 17.02 -16.93 16.07
N PHE A 372 16.71 -17.06 14.78
CA PHE A 372 15.37 -16.94 14.23
C PHE A 372 14.78 -18.34 14.01
N GLU A 373 13.50 -18.52 14.33
CA GLU A 373 12.78 -19.77 14.10
C GLU A 373 12.42 -19.90 12.60
N VAL A 374 13.06 -20.86 11.92
CA VAL A 374 12.82 -21.10 10.49
C VAL A 374 11.72 -22.14 10.26
N SER A 375 11.50 -23.04 11.22
CA SER A 375 10.39 -23.98 11.29
C SER A 375 10.20 -24.36 12.77
N PRO A 376 9.06 -24.97 13.18
CA PRO A 376 8.83 -25.31 14.58
C PRO A 376 10.04 -26.05 15.20
N ASP A 377 10.61 -25.47 16.26
CA ASP A 377 11.81 -25.95 16.96
C ASP A 377 13.12 -25.96 16.13
N GLU A 378 13.13 -25.41 14.92
CA GLU A 378 14.30 -25.26 14.08
C GLU A 378 14.80 -23.81 14.07
N TRP A 379 15.96 -23.59 14.66
CA TRP A 379 16.50 -22.25 14.89
C TRP A 379 17.77 -22.01 14.09
N ARG A 380 17.90 -20.82 13.47
CA ARG A 380 19.06 -20.43 12.66
C ARG A 380 19.54 -19.04 13.00
N ASN A 381 20.86 -18.84 13.10
CA ASN A 381 21.44 -17.51 13.17
C ASN A 381 21.55 -16.88 11.76
N LEU A 382 21.81 -15.57 11.69
CA LEU A 382 21.89 -14.84 10.41
C LEU A 382 22.92 -15.42 9.42
N LYS A 383 24.04 -15.95 9.91
CA LYS A 383 25.08 -16.57 9.08
C LYS A 383 24.59 -17.88 8.47
N GLU A 384 23.87 -18.68 9.25
CA GLU A 384 23.24 -19.93 8.80
C GLU A 384 22.14 -19.66 7.76
N LEU A 385 21.27 -18.67 7.99
CA LEU A 385 20.24 -18.25 7.03
C LEU A 385 20.87 -17.92 5.65
N ARG A 386 21.99 -17.19 5.66
CA ARG A 386 22.74 -16.87 4.44
C ARG A 386 23.37 -18.10 3.80
N LYS A 387 24.09 -18.91 4.58
CA LYS A 387 24.79 -20.11 4.09
C LYS A 387 23.82 -21.14 3.49
N GLN A 388 22.65 -21.31 4.10
CA GLN A 388 21.61 -22.22 3.65
C GLN A 388 20.76 -21.64 2.51
N ARG A 389 21.03 -20.39 2.10
CA ARG A 389 20.32 -19.65 1.05
C ARG A 389 18.84 -19.43 1.33
N LEU A 390 18.45 -19.36 2.60
CA LEU A 390 17.08 -19.07 3.03
C LEU A 390 16.69 -17.61 2.75
N ILE A 391 17.68 -16.72 2.70
CA ILE A 391 17.47 -15.27 2.55
C ILE A 391 18.33 -14.66 1.43
N THR A 392 19.10 -15.48 0.71
CA THR A 392 20.00 -15.02 -0.37
C THR A 392 19.38 -15.26 -1.73
N GLY A 393 19.68 -14.38 -2.68
CA GLY A 393 19.24 -14.51 -4.06
C GLY A 393 18.82 -13.16 -4.61
N VAL A 394 18.53 -13.16 -5.91
CA VAL A 394 18.17 -11.96 -6.67
C VAL A 394 16.65 -11.83 -6.75
N THR A 395 15.91 -12.35 -5.77
CA THR A 395 14.44 -12.38 -5.75
C THR A 395 13.90 -12.10 -4.33
N PRO A 396 12.75 -11.42 -4.19
CA PRO A 396 12.04 -11.31 -2.91
C PRO A 396 11.59 -12.65 -2.32
N TYR A 397 11.58 -13.70 -3.15
CA TYR A 397 11.07 -15.04 -2.83
C TYR A 397 12.20 -16.08 -2.94
N PRO A 398 13.11 -16.21 -1.96
CA PRO A 398 14.20 -17.18 -2.03
C PRO A 398 13.65 -18.60 -2.14
N ARG A 399 14.13 -19.36 -3.14
CA ARG A 399 13.66 -20.74 -3.40
C ARG A 399 13.77 -21.68 -2.19
N LYS A 400 14.73 -21.43 -1.29
CA LYS A 400 14.92 -22.24 -0.09
C LYS A 400 14.26 -21.66 1.16
N ALA A 401 13.67 -20.46 1.09
CA ALA A 401 12.99 -19.87 2.24
C ALA A 401 11.93 -20.86 2.77
N THR A 402 11.95 -21.08 4.08
CA THR A 402 10.87 -21.79 4.75
C THR A 402 9.64 -20.90 4.78
N TYR A 403 8.48 -21.48 5.10
CA TYR A 403 7.24 -20.71 5.24
C TYR A 403 7.38 -19.57 6.27
N ALA A 404 8.00 -19.84 7.43
CA ALA A 404 8.21 -18.82 8.47
C ALA A 404 9.10 -17.66 7.98
N VAL A 405 10.21 -17.99 7.29
CA VAL A 405 11.11 -16.98 6.72
C VAL A 405 10.40 -16.16 5.65
N GLN A 406 9.67 -16.79 4.72
CA GLN A 406 8.97 -16.06 3.66
C GLN A 406 7.86 -15.18 4.23
N LYS A 407 7.05 -15.70 5.16
CA LYS A 407 6.00 -14.94 5.84
C LYS A 407 6.56 -13.69 6.52
N TRP A 408 7.75 -13.78 7.12
CA TRP A 408 8.43 -12.63 7.72
C TRP A 408 8.98 -11.65 6.67
N LEU A 409 9.55 -12.15 5.58
CA LEU A 409 10.02 -11.33 4.46
C LEU A 409 8.88 -10.58 3.74
N ASP A 410 7.68 -11.17 3.68
CA ASP A 410 6.49 -10.58 3.05
C ASP A 410 5.93 -9.40 3.85
N LEU A 411 6.32 -9.23 5.11
CA LEU A 411 5.99 -8.03 5.90
C LEU A 411 6.56 -6.75 5.29
N ARG A 412 7.56 -6.82 4.39
CA ARG A 412 8.00 -5.68 3.57
C ARG A 412 6.91 -5.08 2.71
N PHE A 413 5.85 -5.82 2.41
CA PHE A 413 4.69 -5.30 1.67
C PHE A 413 3.66 -4.62 2.57
N LYS A 414 3.83 -4.68 3.90
CA LYS A 414 2.96 -3.97 4.85
C LYS A 414 3.54 -2.57 5.12
N PRO A 415 2.80 -1.48 4.84
CA PRO A 415 3.30 -0.11 4.98
C PRO A 415 3.93 0.19 6.34
N GLU A 416 3.28 -0.20 7.42
CA GLU A 416 3.77 0.00 8.79
C GLU A 416 5.17 -0.58 9.01
N TYR A 417 5.35 -1.87 8.68
CA TYR A 417 6.63 -2.56 8.82
C TYR A 417 7.68 -1.97 7.88
N ALA A 418 7.31 -1.69 6.62
CA ALA A 418 8.24 -1.19 5.61
C ALA A 418 8.78 0.20 5.92
N ILE A 419 7.92 1.12 6.39
CA ILE A 419 8.25 2.50 6.70
C ILE A 419 9.11 2.57 7.96
N ILE A 420 8.65 1.97 9.06
CA ILE A 420 9.35 2.06 10.35
C ILE A 420 10.72 1.35 10.27
N ALA A 421 10.80 0.18 9.62
CA ALA A 421 12.07 -0.52 9.43
C ALA A 421 13.06 0.27 8.54
N ALA A 422 12.58 0.97 7.52
CA ALA A 422 13.43 1.81 6.68
C ALA A 422 14.02 2.98 7.46
N VAL A 423 13.24 3.59 8.36
CA VAL A 423 13.70 4.67 9.22
C VAL A 423 14.72 4.17 10.24
N ASP A 424 14.45 3.04 10.93
CA ASP A 424 15.42 2.43 11.86
C ASP A 424 16.75 2.09 11.15
N TYR A 425 16.66 1.56 9.92
CA TYR A 425 17.83 1.29 9.10
C TYR A 425 18.61 2.56 8.76
N GLY A 426 17.92 3.63 8.37
CA GLY A 426 18.50 4.94 8.07
C GLY A 426 19.21 5.56 9.28
N VAL A 427 18.55 5.62 10.43
CA VAL A 427 19.12 6.18 11.68
C VAL A 427 20.35 5.39 12.12
N ALA A 428 20.33 4.07 12.00
CA ALA A 428 21.49 3.27 12.35
C ALA A 428 22.66 3.45 11.37
N ASN A 429 22.40 3.74 10.09
CA ASN A 429 23.47 4.12 9.17
C ASN A 429 24.09 5.48 9.55
N LEU A 430 23.28 6.45 9.99
CA LEU A 430 23.78 7.72 10.53
C LEU A 430 24.66 7.49 11.76
N ALA A 431 24.19 6.72 12.74
CA ALA A 431 24.99 6.35 13.91
C ALA A 431 26.27 5.60 13.53
N SER A 432 26.23 4.79 12.47
CA SER A 432 27.43 4.09 11.98
C SER A 432 28.42 5.03 11.29
N LEU A 433 27.95 6.08 10.62
CA LEU A 433 28.83 7.16 10.11
C LEU A 433 29.45 7.94 11.27
N GLU A 434 28.67 8.31 12.28
CA GLU A 434 29.17 9.01 13.46
C GLU A 434 30.28 8.20 14.16
N ASN A 435 30.06 6.90 14.37
CA ASN A 435 31.07 5.98 14.90
C ASN A 435 32.32 5.82 14.01
N ALA A 436 32.19 6.12 12.70
CA ALA A 436 33.31 6.15 11.77
C ALA A 436 34.04 7.51 11.74
N GLY A 437 33.63 8.46 12.58
CA GLY A 437 34.26 9.76 12.82
C GLY A 437 33.72 10.91 11.98
N TYR A 438 32.55 10.77 11.34
CA TYR A 438 31.90 11.86 10.61
C TYR A 438 31.05 12.72 11.56
N ASN A 439 31.03 14.04 11.38
CA ASN A 439 30.27 14.94 12.24
C ASN A 439 28.77 14.96 11.88
N ILE A 440 28.01 13.97 12.37
CA ILE A 440 26.57 13.84 12.08
C ILE A 440 25.70 14.74 12.97
N ASP A 441 26.12 15.01 14.20
CA ASP A 441 25.38 15.84 15.16
C ASP A 441 25.21 17.29 14.68
N GLY A 442 26.18 17.80 13.91
CA GLY A 442 26.10 19.14 13.30
C GLY A 442 25.09 19.25 12.14
N LEU A 443 24.43 18.15 11.76
CA LEU A 443 23.48 18.12 10.65
C LEU A 443 22.03 18.25 11.13
N ASN A 444 21.27 19.05 10.40
CA ASN A 444 19.82 19.09 10.52
C ASN A 444 19.17 17.87 9.83
N ASP A 445 17.86 17.72 10.00
CA ASP A 445 17.16 16.53 9.50
C ASP A 445 17.09 16.45 7.96
N ALA A 446 17.09 17.59 7.26
CA ALA A 446 17.13 17.62 5.80
C ALA A 446 18.45 17.08 5.27
N GLU A 447 19.55 17.51 5.88
CA GLU A 447 20.90 17.04 5.56
C GLU A 447 21.03 15.53 5.88
N LYS A 448 20.50 15.11 7.04
CA LYS A 448 20.43 13.69 7.43
C LYS A 448 19.62 12.85 6.45
N ALA A 449 18.51 13.36 5.89
CA ALA A 449 17.69 12.62 4.93
C ALA A 449 18.48 12.24 3.66
N LYS A 450 19.32 13.15 3.15
CA LYS A 450 20.19 12.87 2.00
C LYS A 450 21.28 11.84 2.32
N LEU A 451 21.86 11.87 3.53
CA LEU A 451 22.80 10.84 3.99
C LEU A 451 22.13 9.48 4.22
N ILE A 452 20.91 9.46 4.75
CA ILE A 452 20.10 8.25 4.87
C ILE A 452 19.89 7.63 3.49
N TYR A 453 19.49 8.43 2.50
CA TYR A 453 19.33 7.93 1.13
C TYR A 453 20.66 7.45 0.54
N LEU A 454 21.75 8.21 0.69
CA LEU A 454 23.07 7.83 0.19
C LEU A 454 23.54 6.48 0.75
N THR A 455 23.43 6.31 2.08
CA THR A 455 23.84 5.08 2.78
C THR A 455 22.89 3.92 2.51
N HIS A 456 21.61 4.18 2.26
CA HIS A 456 20.66 3.17 1.80
C HIS A 456 21.03 2.67 0.40
N HIS A 457 21.24 3.60 -0.53
CA HIS A 457 21.41 3.31 -1.95
C HIS A 457 22.78 2.70 -2.29
N LEU A 458 23.86 3.15 -1.64
CA LEU A 458 25.21 2.57 -1.83
C LEU A 458 25.53 1.44 -0.85
N GLY A 459 24.85 1.41 0.30
CA GLY A 459 25.35 0.73 1.48
C GLY A 459 26.42 1.56 2.21
N LEU A 460 26.49 1.40 3.54
CA LEU A 460 27.35 2.20 4.41
C LEU A 460 28.83 2.24 3.97
N GLY A 461 29.41 1.10 3.58
CA GLY A 461 30.81 1.00 3.18
C GLY A 461 31.14 1.84 1.93
N ASP A 462 30.34 1.68 0.88
CA ASP A 462 30.54 2.43 -0.36
C ASP A 462 30.15 3.91 -0.19
N ALA A 463 29.20 4.24 0.68
CA ALA A 463 28.88 5.62 1.05
C ALA A 463 30.07 6.32 1.75
N MET A 464 30.76 5.66 2.68
CA MET A 464 31.97 6.22 3.31
C MET A 464 33.08 6.49 2.28
N LEU A 465 33.26 5.58 1.31
CA LEU A 465 34.21 5.78 0.21
C LEU A 465 33.76 6.91 -0.72
N PHE A 466 32.45 7.05 -0.97
CA PHE A 466 31.88 8.12 -1.77
C PHE A 466 32.15 9.49 -1.16
N ILE A 467 31.87 9.66 0.14
CA ILE A 467 32.09 10.90 0.89
C ILE A 467 33.57 11.28 0.86
N LYS A 468 34.47 10.30 1.09
CA LYS A 468 35.93 10.52 1.08
C LYS A 468 36.55 10.64 -0.31
N ASN A 469 35.75 10.57 -1.38
CA ASN A 469 36.22 10.53 -2.77
C ASN A 469 37.28 9.42 -3.03
N LYS A 470 37.06 8.22 -2.47
CA LYS A 470 37.95 7.05 -2.54
C LYS A 470 37.36 5.85 -3.30
N ILE A 471 36.27 6.04 -4.03
CA ILE A 471 35.74 5.01 -4.92
C ILE A 471 36.72 4.82 -6.10
N SER A 472 37.11 3.57 -6.38
CA SER A 472 37.96 3.25 -7.53
C SER A 472 37.19 3.29 -8.85
N GLU A 473 37.89 3.47 -9.97
CA GLU A 473 37.28 3.53 -11.31
C GLU A 473 36.45 2.29 -11.64
N ASP A 474 36.97 1.09 -11.35
CA ASP A 474 36.25 -0.18 -11.55
C ASP A 474 34.98 -0.26 -10.71
N LYS A 475 35.06 0.17 -9.44
CA LYS A 475 33.93 0.15 -8.52
C LYS A 475 32.87 1.17 -8.95
N ALA A 476 33.28 2.38 -9.33
CA ALA A 476 32.38 3.40 -9.87
C ALA A 476 31.70 2.94 -11.16
N SER A 477 32.43 2.29 -12.05
CA SER A 477 31.88 1.70 -13.27
C SER A 477 30.83 0.64 -12.95
N HIS A 478 31.11 -0.24 -11.99
CA HIS A 478 30.18 -1.27 -11.54
C HIS A 478 28.90 -0.67 -10.94
N LEU A 479 29.04 0.26 -9.99
CA LEU A 479 27.91 0.92 -9.33
C LEU A 479 27.04 1.68 -10.33
N LEU A 480 27.65 2.52 -11.17
CA LEU A 480 26.91 3.30 -12.15
C LEU A 480 26.16 2.40 -13.15
N LYS A 481 26.79 1.33 -13.65
CA LYS A 481 26.11 0.37 -14.54
C LYS A 481 24.95 -0.34 -13.85
N ALA A 482 25.08 -0.67 -12.57
CA ALA A 482 24.01 -1.31 -11.81
C ALA A 482 22.81 -0.37 -11.61
N GLN A 483 23.07 0.93 -11.40
CA GLN A 483 22.04 1.92 -11.06
C GLN A 483 21.33 2.49 -12.28
N VAL A 484 22.07 2.91 -13.31
CA VAL A 484 21.48 3.55 -14.51
C VAL A 484 21.42 2.64 -15.74
N GLY A 485 21.96 1.43 -15.64
CA GLY A 485 22.10 0.50 -16.75
C GLY A 485 23.32 0.77 -17.63
N VAL A 486 23.79 -0.28 -18.31
CA VAL A 486 25.07 -0.28 -19.06
C VAL A 486 25.14 0.83 -20.12
N ARG A 487 24.06 1.04 -20.90
CA ARG A 487 24.03 2.05 -21.97
C ARG A 487 24.12 3.48 -21.42
N SER A 488 23.35 3.79 -20.38
CA SER A 488 23.35 5.11 -19.74
C SER A 488 24.70 5.40 -19.09
N ALA A 489 25.26 4.40 -18.39
CA ALA A 489 26.58 4.51 -17.77
C ALA A 489 27.68 4.79 -18.81
N LEU A 490 27.66 4.11 -19.96
CA LEU A 490 28.62 4.35 -21.04
C LEU A 490 28.48 5.77 -21.63
N LYS A 491 27.26 6.24 -21.86
CA LYS A 491 27.02 7.61 -22.35
C LYS A 491 27.61 8.67 -21.40
N ARG A 492 27.43 8.50 -20.09
CA ARG A 492 27.98 9.41 -19.07
C ARG A 492 29.50 9.38 -19.03
N TYR A 493 30.08 8.18 -19.10
CA TYR A 493 31.53 8.01 -19.20
C TYR A 493 32.09 8.70 -20.45
N LEU A 494 31.50 8.50 -21.63
CA LEU A 494 31.97 9.13 -22.87
C LEU A 494 31.89 10.67 -22.83
N SER A 495 30.96 11.23 -22.06
CA SER A 495 30.83 12.69 -21.89
C SER A 495 31.82 13.29 -20.90
N ILE A 496 32.29 12.54 -19.91
CA ILE A 496 33.07 13.06 -18.77
C ILE A 496 34.52 12.55 -18.79
N GLY A 497 34.75 11.36 -19.33
CA GLY A 497 36.06 10.69 -19.37
C GLY A 497 36.43 9.89 -18.11
N SER A 498 35.55 9.80 -17.11
CA SER A 498 35.78 9.01 -15.88
C SER A 498 34.47 8.48 -15.30
N TYR A 499 34.47 7.20 -14.91
CA TYR A 499 33.38 6.57 -14.19
C TYR A 499 33.26 7.09 -12.76
N ILE A 500 34.36 7.43 -12.08
CA ILE A 500 34.31 8.08 -10.75
C ILE A 500 33.50 9.36 -10.82
N GLN A 501 33.87 10.27 -11.72
CA GLN A 501 33.18 11.55 -11.87
C GLN A 501 31.76 11.38 -12.39
N ALA A 502 31.55 10.49 -13.37
CA ALA A 502 30.22 10.21 -13.90
C ALA A 502 29.26 9.63 -12.85
N HIS A 503 29.73 8.72 -12.00
CA HIS A 503 28.96 8.16 -10.88
C HIS A 503 28.65 9.23 -9.84
N ARG A 504 29.65 10.00 -9.43
CA ARG A 504 29.51 11.03 -8.41
C ARG A 504 28.53 12.11 -8.83
N VAL A 505 28.70 12.70 -10.01
CA VAL A 505 27.79 13.74 -10.56
C VAL A 505 26.37 13.21 -10.69
N TRP A 506 26.20 11.99 -11.21
CA TRP A 506 24.87 11.41 -11.36
C TRP A 506 24.18 11.18 -10.01
N LEU A 507 24.88 10.61 -9.04
CA LEU A 507 24.26 10.25 -7.76
C LEU A 507 23.92 11.49 -6.92
N MET A 508 24.81 12.50 -6.87
CA MET A 508 24.52 13.76 -6.19
C MET A 508 23.29 14.42 -6.82
N TYR A 509 23.30 14.63 -8.13
CA TYR A 509 22.16 15.19 -8.85
C TYR A 509 20.87 14.38 -8.62
N TYR A 510 20.95 13.05 -8.62
CA TYR A 510 19.79 12.22 -8.39
C TYR A 510 19.22 12.43 -6.97
N ILE A 511 20.08 12.42 -5.94
CA ILE A 511 19.65 12.62 -4.55
C ILE A 511 19.05 14.01 -4.37
N ASP A 512 19.73 15.05 -4.86
CA ASP A 512 19.28 16.44 -4.73
C ASP A 512 17.95 16.70 -5.45
N GLN A 513 17.68 16.00 -6.55
CA GLN A 513 16.41 16.13 -7.27
C GLN A 513 15.25 15.30 -6.69
N ASN A 514 15.53 14.25 -5.93
CA ASN A 514 14.48 13.34 -5.43
C ASN A 514 14.20 13.50 -3.92
N ILE A 515 15.17 14.00 -3.15
CA ILE A 515 15.00 14.28 -1.72
C ILE A 515 14.73 15.78 -1.56
N LYS A 516 13.45 16.14 -1.66
CA LYS A 516 12.95 17.51 -1.53
C LYS A 516 11.95 17.57 -0.40
N LEU A 517 12.33 18.17 0.72
CA LEU A 517 11.44 18.27 1.87
C LEU A 517 10.34 19.31 1.66
N ASN A 518 10.62 20.34 0.87
CA ASN A 518 9.68 21.41 0.53
C ASN A 518 8.35 20.89 -0.04
N ASP A 519 8.37 19.75 -0.75
CA ASP A 519 7.17 19.13 -1.31
C ASP A 519 6.21 18.57 -0.23
N TYR A 520 6.71 18.43 1.00
CA TYR A 520 6.02 17.82 2.14
C TYR A 520 5.78 18.79 3.30
N PHE A 521 6.18 20.06 3.19
CA PHE A 521 5.79 21.09 4.16
C PHE A 521 4.43 21.67 3.82
N CYS A 522 3.67 22.16 4.80
CA CYS A 522 2.42 22.86 4.51
C CYS A 522 2.70 24.21 3.84
N ASP A 523 1.95 24.51 2.77
CA ASP A 523 2.15 25.73 1.98
C ASP A 523 1.90 27.01 2.80
N GLU A 524 1.04 26.98 3.82
CA GLU A 524 0.60 28.17 4.58
C GLU A 524 1.49 28.56 5.77
N LEU A 525 2.39 27.68 6.25
CA LEU A 525 3.35 27.99 7.33
C LEU A 525 4.63 28.66 6.78
N ILE A 526 4.46 29.73 6.00
CA ILE A 526 5.53 30.45 5.28
C ILE A 526 6.45 31.24 6.25
N ALA A 527 6.10 31.35 7.54
CA ALA A 527 6.82 32.18 8.51
C ALA A 527 7.74 31.41 9.48
N THR A 528 7.77 30.07 9.45
CA THR A 528 8.70 29.26 10.24
C THR A 528 9.96 28.98 9.45
N ASN A 529 11.14 29.03 10.08
CA ASN A 529 12.43 28.64 9.49
C ASN A 529 12.38 27.18 8.98
N LYS A 530 11.79 26.96 7.80
CA LYS A 530 11.75 25.65 7.16
C LYS A 530 13.19 25.22 6.92
N LEU A 531 13.46 23.93 7.14
CA LEU A 531 14.77 23.39 6.79
C LEU A 531 14.94 23.49 5.28
N GLU A 532 15.95 24.23 4.85
CA GLU A 532 16.30 24.33 3.44
C GLU A 532 16.91 23.02 2.95
N ASP A 533 16.54 22.63 1.73
CA ASP A 533 17.19 21.52 1.05
C ASP A 533 18.62 21.96 0.68
N VAL A 534 19.62 21.33 1.29
CA VAL A 534 21.05 21.61 1.04
C VAL A 534 21.64 20.53 0.13
N ASP A 535 22.37 20.91 -0.92
CA ASP A 535 22.97 19.96 -1.86
C ASP A 535 23.95 18.98 -1.18
N LEU A 536 23.99 17.74 -1.68
CA LEU A 536 24.74 16.67 -1.03
C LEU A 536 26.25 16.94 -0.96
N ASP A 537 26.81 17.69 -1.90
CA ASP A 537 28.22 18.08 -1.89
C ASP A 537 28.56 19.01 -0.72
N VAL A 538 27.71 20.00 -0.45
CA VAL A 538 27.83 20.90 0.72
C VAL A 538 27.76 20.11 2.02
N ILE A 539 26.85 19.13 2.12
CA ILE A 539 26.74 18.26 3.29
C ILE A 539 28.03 17.44 3.48
N MET A 540 28.60 16.90 2.41
CA MET A 540 29.84 16.12 2.47
C MET A 540 31.06 16.97 2.85
N GLU A 541 31.09 18.27 2.54
CA GLU A 541 32.13 19.18 2.99
C GLU A 541 31.99 19.58 4.46
N LYS A 542 30.76 19.52 4.99
CA LYS A 542 30.43 19.87 6.38
C LYS A 542 30.78 18.78 7.40
N ILE A 543 30.84 17.51 6.98
CA ILE A 543 31.07 16.32 7.84
C ILE A 543 32.46 15.72 7.72
#